data_AF-A0A7V9ZEN5-F1
#
_entry.id   AF-A0A7V9ZEN5-F1
#
_cell.length_a   1.000
_cell.length_b   1.000
_cell.length_c   1.000
_cell.angle_alpha   90.00
_cell.angle_beta   90.00
_cell.angle_gamma   90.00
#
_symmetry.space_group_name_H-M   'P 1'
#
loop_
_entity.id
_entity.type
_entity.pdbx_description
1 polymer ?
#
loop_
_entity_poly.entity_id
_entity_poly.type
_entity_poly.pdbx_seq_one_letter_code
_entity_poly.pdbx_strand_id
1 'polypeptide(L)' 'MQIGRKQWAIAEGYIPANSHGPSPEMTSHETACVLNTGDADANVSITIYFTDREPVGPYHIV' A
#
# COMPACT_ATOMS: atom_id res chain seq x y z
N MET A 1 -8.45 -21.89 -7.45
CA MET A 1 -7.34 -22.15 -6.50
C MET A 1 -7.01 -20.83 -5.81
N GLN A 2 -6.84 -20.81 -4.49
CA GLN A 2 -6.42 -19.57 -3.79
C GLN A 2 -4.90 -19.50 -3.72
N ILE A 3 -4.32 -18.41 -4.22
CA ILE A 3 -2.88 -18.13 -4.17
C ILE A 3 -2.68 -16.95 -3.21
N GLY A 4 -1.66 -17.04 -2.33
CA GLY A 4 -1.23 -15.94 -1.48
C GLY A 4 -1.53 -16.12 0.01
N ARG A 5 -1.60 -14.99 0.74
CA ARG A 5 -1.80 -14.90 2.19
C ARG A 5 -2.76 -13.77 2.51
N LYS A 6 -3.37 -13.81 3.70
CA LYS A 6 -4.29 -12.79 4.22
C LYS A 6 -3.59 -11.66 5.00
N GLN A 7 -2.29 -11.80 5.27
CA GLN A 7 -1.52 -10.82 6.02
C GLN A 7 -0.11 -10.74 5.43
N TRP A 8 0.32 -9.51 5.16
CA TRP A 8 1.62 -9.15 4.61
C TRP A 8 2.14 -7.94 5.38
N ALA A 9 3.46 -7.79 5.46
CA ALA A 9 4.12 -6.63 6.04
C ALA A 9 5.15 -6.11 5.04
N ILE A 10 5.14 -4.81 4.79
CA ILE A 10 6.12 -4.09 3.99
C ILE A 10 6.83 -3.16 4.97
N ALA A 11 8.12 -3.39 5.23
CA ALA A 11 8.88 -2.65 6.24
C ALA A 11 9.43 -1.31 5.71
N GLU A 12 9.43 -1.13 4.38
CA GLU A 12 9.86 0.10 3.71
C GLU A 12 8.64 0.91 3.26
N GLY A 13 8.71 2.22 3.48
CA GLY A 13 7.64 3.18 3.18
C GLY A 13 8.20 4.60 3.15
N TYR A 14 8.42 5.16 1.97
CA TYR A 14 8.89 6.54 1.82
C TYR A 14 8.31 7.25 0.59
N ILE A 15 7.56 8.32 0.84
CA ILE A 15 7.08 9.27 -0.16
C ILE A 15 7.87 10.58 0.05
N PRO A 16 8.75 10.99 -0.88
CA PRO A 16 9.47 12.26 -0.78
C PRO A 16 8.50 13.45 -0.73
N ALA A 17 8.79 14.43 0.14
CA ALA A 17 7.98 15.64 0.28
C ALA A 17 7.95 16.51 -0.99
N ASN A 18 8.96 16.40 -1.86
CA ASN A 18 9.10 17.16 -3.09
C ASN A 18 9.06 16.22 -4.31
N SER A 19 7.87 16.04 -4.89
CA SER A 19 7.68 15.29 -6.15
C SER A 19 6.84 16.07 -7.17
N HIS A 20 7.10 17.39 -7.31
CA HIS A 20 6.37 18.31 -8.19
C HIS A 20 7.06 18.54 -9.54
N GLY A 21 7.86 17.60 -10.03
CA GLY A 21 8.42 17.71 -11.39
C GLY A 21 7.37 17.44 -12.48
N PRO A 22 7.66 17.71 -13.76
CA PRO A 22 6.71 17.47 -14.84
C PRO A 22 6.32 15.99 -14.90
N SER A 23 5.01 15.75 -14.91
CA SER A 23 4.44 14.42 -15.19
C SER A 23 4.96 13.89 -16.53
N PRO A 24 5.30 12.59 -16.64
CA PRO A 24 5.03 11.51 -15.68
C PRO A 24 6.23 11.06 -14.83
N GLU A 25 7.43 11.58 -15.08
CA GLU A 25 8.70 10.97 -14.61
C GLU A 25 9.06 11.33 -13.16
N MET A 26 8.42 12.35 -12.58
CA MET A 26 8.81 12.93 -11.28
C MET A 26 7.72 12.89 -10.20
N THR A 27 6.68 12.07 -10.37
CA THR A 27 5.74 11.76 -9.29
C THR A 27 6.38 10.73 -8.37
N SER A 28 6.27 10.91 -7.05
CA SER A 28 6.65 9.82 -6.13
C SER A 28 5.74 8.62 -6.37
N HIS A 29 6.31 7.46 -6.69
CA HIS A 29 5.56 6.24 -6.99
C HIS A 29 5.98 5.13 -6.02
N GLU A 30 5.45 5.18 -4.80
CA GLU A 30 5.45 4.00 -3.95
C GLU A 30 4.10 3.28 -4.11
N THR A 31 4.16 1.98 -4.41
CA THR A 31 2.99 1.20 -4.81
C THR A 31 3.00 -0.15 -4.12
N ALA A 32 1.90 -0.50 -3.45
CA ALA A 32 1.63 -1.86 -2.97
C ALA A 32 0.74 -2.60 -3.99
N CYS A 33 1.34 -3.43 -4.85
CA CYS A 33 0.61 -4.23 -5.83
C CYS A 33 -0.03 -5.47 -5.19
N VAL A 34 -1.33 -5.67 -5.38
CA VAL A 34 -2.09 -6.82 -4.85
C VAL A 34 -2.79 -7.54 -6.01
N LEU A 35 -2.73 -8.87 -6.02
CA LEU A 35 -3.45 -9.73 -6.96
C LEU A 35 -4.44 -10.61 -6.19
N ASN A 36 -5.72 -10.50 -6.51
CA ASN A 36 -6.74 -11.43 -6.06
C ASN A 36 -7.01 -12.47 -7.15
N THR A 37 -6.69 -13.74 -6.88
CA THR A 37 -6.96 -14.87 -7.81
C THR A 37 -8.22 -15.65 -7.45
N GLY A 38 -8.99 -15.19 -6.45
CA GLY A 38 -10.19 -15.83 -5.97
C GLY A 38 -11.46 -15.33 -6.65
N ASP A 39 -12.55 -16.07 -6.48
CA ASP A 39 -13.87 -15.76 -7.05
C ASP A 39 -14.69 -14.78 -6.20
N ALA A 40 -14.11 -14.25 -5.12
CA ALA A 40 -14.75 -13.29 -4.21
C ALA A 40 -13.86 -12.07 -3.99
N ASP A 41 -14.47 -10.91 -3.79
CA ASP A 41 -13.79 -9.64 -3.57
C ASP A 41 -12.83 -9.69 -2.37
N ALA A 42 -11.65 -9.11 -2.56
CA ALA A 42 -10.63 -9.00 -1.51
C ALA A 42 -10.81 -7.69 -0.75
N ASN A 43 -11.48 -7.73 0.40
CA ASN A 43 -11.61 -6.57 1.27
C ASN A 43 -10.31 -6.38 2.06
N VAL A 44 -9.43 -5.50 1.59
CA VAL A 44 -8.10 -5.26 2.18
C VAL A 44 -8.16 -4.11 3.18
N SER A 45 -7.47 -4.28 4.31
CA SER A 45 -7.24 -3.23 5.30
C SER A 45 -5.73 -2.95 5.37
N ILE A 46 -5.35 -1.69 5.13
CA ILE A 46 -3.95 -1.24 5.20
C ILE A 46 -3.77 -0.38 6.44
N THR A 47 -2.74 -0.65 7.24
CA THR A 47 -2.33 0.18 8.38
C THR A 47 -0.90 0.63 8.15
N ILE A 48 -0.66 1.94 8.28
CA ILE A 48 0.66 2.54 8.12
C ILE A 48 1.27 2.78 9.50
N TYR A 49 2.48 2.28 9.70
CA TYR A 49 3.24 2.45 10.94
C TYR A 49 4.29 3.54 10.75
N PHE A 50 4.54 4.30 11.81
CA PHE A 50 5.55 5.35 11.84
C PHE A 50 6.53 5.07 12.98
N THR A 51 7.75 5.60 12.88
CA THR A 51 8.79 5.42 13.90
C THR A 51 8.59 6.31 15.12
N ASP A 52 7.80 7.39 14.98
CA ASP A 52 7.69 8.49 15.94
C ASP A 52 6.24 8.81 16.36
N ARG A 53 5.25 8.08 15.84
CA ARG A 53 3.83 8.28 16.17
C ARG A 53 3.00 7.01 15.98
N GLU A 54 1.78 7.05 16.52
CA GLU A 54 0.82 5.95 16.43
C GLU A 54 0.49 5.56 14.98
N PRO A 55 0.12 4.29 14.73
CA PRO A 55 -0.28 3.82 13.41
C PRO A 55 -1.53 4.53 12.88
N VAL A 56 -1.63 4.65 11.56
CA VAL A 56 -2.78 5.28 10.89
C VAL A 56 -3.49 4.26 10.00
N GLY A 57 -4.82 4.23 10.08
CA GLY A 57 -5.69 3.31 9.34
C GLY A 57 -6.87 2.82 10.20
N PRO A 58 -7.54 1.72 9.81
CA PRO A 58 -7.33 1.01 8.54
C PRO A 58 -7.84 1.79 7.33
N TYR A 59 -7.03 1.85 6.29
CA TYR A 59 -7.48 2.24 4.95
C TYR A 59 -8.11 1.03 4.29
N HIS A 60 -9.38 1.14 3.89
CA HIS A 60 -10.11 0.06 3.25
C HIS A 60 -10.11 0.20 1.73
N ILE A 61 -9.74 -0.87 1.04
CA ILE A 61 -9.79 -0.98 -0.43
C ILE A 61 -10.37 -2.34 -0.83
N VAL A 62 -10.94 -2.41 -2.03
CA VAL A 62 -11.49 -3.61 -2.66
C VAL A 62 -10.83 -3.80 -4.02
#